data_AF-A0A8E0S2U0-F1
#
_entry.id   AF-A0A8E0S2U0-F1
#
_cell.length_a   1.000
_cell.length_b   1.000
_cell.length_c   1.000
_cell.angle_alpha   90.00
_cell.angle_beta   90.00
_cell.angle_gamma   90.00
#
_symmetry.space_group_name_H-M   'P 1'
#
loop_
_entity.id
_entity.type
_entity.pdbx_description
1 polymer ?
#
loop_
_entity_poly.entity_id
_entity_poly.type
_entity_poly.pdbx_seq_one_letter_code
_entity_poly.pdbx_strand_id
1 'polypeptide(L)'
;MTSISVSYKEFHGTTCKPAMGYSFAAGTMDGPGDFDFTQGTKSGTAFWDLIRNLIKTPSKELSDCHSPKPILLATGELNLPVPWQPHEVGTQILRVGNLFIVALPGEFTTMSGRRIREGVQEVIRSNKRYGKRTAAPIHVALAGLSNTYTSYIATPEEYELQRYEGASTIYGPLTLPAYVNQFRKLAEALVLPNDTVHVEFVSACPRNDVRQNGTFLTVEYFDEQRGEWVVRFTDSDWETKFIWKRGGPIHTLLGQSTAVIEWQITSPDGMCLPGLHRIQHFGAAKPPFSSKLRQFQGCTKEFLVTCGR
;
A
#
# COMPACT_ATOMS: atom_id res chain seq x y z
N MET A 1 6.12 12.27 -1.31
CA MET A 1 6.92 12.01 -2.53
C MET A 1 8.33 12.58 -2.48
N THR A 2 8.72 13.35 -1.46
CA THR A 2 10.11 13.79 -1.27
C THR A 2 10.96 12.71 -0.60
N SER A 3 12.21 12.52 -1.06
CA SER A 3 13.21 11.62 -0.48
C SER A 3 12.77 10.15 -0.35
N ILE A 4 11.93 9.68 -1.28
CA ILE A 4 11.51 8.29 -1.34
C ILE A 4 12.60 7.49 -2.04
N SER A 5 13.07 6.42 -1.39
CA SER A 5 14.00 5.46 -2.00
C SER A 5 13.34 4.70 -3.15
N VAL A 6 14.01 4.69 -4.29
CA VAL A 6 13.55 4.07 -5.54
C VAL A 6 14.51 2.96 -5.93
N SER A 7 13.93 1.81 -6.27
CA SER A 7 14.61 0.73 -6.97
C SER A 7 13.64 0.17 -8.01
N TYR A 8 13.83 0.54 -9.27
CA TYR A 8 12.94 0.14 -10.37
C TYR A 8 13.76 -0.07 -11.64
N LYS A 9 13.90 -1.33 -12.06
CA LYS A 9 14.78 -1.74 -13.17
C LYS A 9 16.20 -1.18 -12.98
N GLU A 10 16.73 -0.44 -13.96
CA GLU A 10 18.03 0.24 -13.92
C GLU A 10 18.04 1.54 -13.08
N PHE A 11 16.88 2.03 -12.64
CA PHE A 11 16.76 3.29 -11.92
C PHE A 11 16.82 3.08 -10.40
N HIS A 12 17.90 3.56 -9.78
CA HIS A 12 18.13 3.53 -8.34
C HIS A 12 18.44 4.93 -7.81
N GLY A 13 17.91 5.29 -6.64
CA GLY A 13 18.20 6.58 -6.01
C GLY A 13 17.07 7.05 -5.11
N THR A 14 16.94 8.37 -4.95
CA THR A 14 15.88 9.00 -4.15
C THR A 14 15.18 10.10 -4.95
N THR A 15 13.90 10.33 -4.67
CA THR A 15 13.16 11.47 -5.24
C THR A 15 13.55 12.78 -4.56
N CYS A 16 13.38 13.89 -5.28
CA CYS A 16 13.81 15.21 -4.82
C CYS A 16 12.69 15.95 -4.03
N LYS A 17 13.07 17.04 -3.36
CA LYS A 17 12.10 18.09 -2.97
C LYS A 17 11.52 18.71 -4.25
N PRO A 18 10.27 19.21 -4.24
CA PRO A 18 9.65 19.71 -5.44
C PRO A 18 10.40 20.91 -6.04
N ALA A 19 10.57 20.93 -7.37
CA ALA A 19 11.11 22.07 -8.10
C ALA A 19 10.60 22.13 -9.55
N MET A 20 10.39 23.33 -10.07
CA MET A 20 10.02 23.58 -11.47
C MET A 20 11.22 24.06 -12.28
N GLY A 21 11.33 23.56 -13.51
CA GLY A 21 12.40 23.91 -14.43
C GLY A 21 12.10 25.16 -15.27
N TYR A 22 13.09 25.69 -15.98
CA TYR A 22 12.89 26.84 -16.87
C TYR A 22 11.79 26.64 -17.91
N SER A 23 11.75 25.47 -18.55
CA SER A 23 10.74 25.18 -19.60
C SER A 23 9.31 25.11 -19.07
N PHE A 24 9.08 25.16 -17.75
CA PHE A 24 7.73 25.37 -17.19
C PHE A 24 7.16 26.72 -17.64
N ALA A 25 7.97 27.78 -17.63
CA ALA A 25 7.52 29.11 -18.02
C ALA A 25 7.33 29.27 -19.54
N ALA A 26 7.82 28.33 -20.36
CA ALA A 26 7.60 28.33 -21.81
C ALA A 26 6.19 27.91 -22.24
N GLY A 27 5.42 27.30 -21.32
CA GLY A 27 4.11 26.71 -21.65
C GLY A 27 4.20 25.62 -22.74
N THR A 28 3.07 25.36 -23.39
CA THR A 28 2.96 24.37 -24.47
C THR A 28 2.47 25.02 -25.77
N MET A 29 2.33 24.23 -26.83
CA MET A 29 1.67 24.70 -28.06
C MET A 29 0.17 24.99 -27.86
N ASP A 30 -0.45 24.37 -26.86
CA ASP A 30 -1.87 24.52 -26.53
C ASP A 30 -2.14 25.76 -25.64
N GLY A 31 -1.08 26.29 -25.05
CA GLY A 31 -1.08 27.48 -24.21
C GLY A 31 0.36 27.95 -24.04
N PRO A 32 0.86 28.81 -24.95
CA PRO A 32 2.23 29.29 -24.87
C PRO A 32 2.42 30.10 -23.60
N GLY A 33 3.58 29.93 -22.98
CA GLY A 33 3.98 30.76 -21.86
C GLY A 33 4.29 32.18 -22.30
N ASP A 34 4.42 33.08 -21.32
CA ASP A 34 4.89 34.44 -21.55
C ASP A 34 6.43 34.50 -21.54
N PHE A 35 6.98 35.60 -22.08
CA PHE A 35 8.41 35.90 -22.16
C PHE A 35 9.23 34.99 -23.12
N ASP A 36 10.55 35.20 -23.16
CA ASP A 36 11.50 34.50 -24.05
C ASP A 36 11.84 33.06 -23.61
N PHE A 37 10.99 32.40 -22.83
CA PHE A 37 11.21 31.01 -22.42
C PHE A 37 10.93 30.06 -23.58
N THR A 38 11.83 29.09 -23.79
CA THR A 38 11.67 28.06 -24.81
C THR A 38 11.63 26.68 -24.17
N GLN A 39 10.97 25.72 -24.81
CA GLN A 39 10.97 24.34 -24.33
C GLN A 39 12.31 23.66 -24.64
N GLY A 40 12.72 22.71 -23.79
CA GLY A 40 13.97 21.97 -23.97
C GLY A 40 15.19 22.66 -23.37
N THR A 41 15.00 23.72 -22.57
CA THR A 41 16.10 24.44 -21.91
C THR A 41 16.76 23.54 -20.85
N LYS A 42 18.06 23.28 -21.03
CA LYS A 42 18.89 22.50 -20.09
C LYS A 42 19.91 23.34 -19.31
N SER A 43 20.06 24.61 -19.65
CA SER A 43 20.92 25.57 -18.97
C SER A 43 20.16 26.85 -18.67
N GLY A 44 20.34 27.39 -17.46
CA GLY A 44 19.78 28.69 -17.08
C GLY A 44 20.36 29.85 -17.91
N THR A 45 19.76 31.03 -17.73
CA THR A 45 20.31 32.29 -18.28
C THR A 45 20.65 33.21 -17.13
N ALA A 46 21.72 34.00 -17.25
CA ALA A 46 22.19 34.86 -16.16
C ALA A 46 21.11 35.82 -15.62
N PHE A 47 20.23 36.32 -16.50
CA PHE A 47 19.12 37.19 -16.12
C PHE A 47 18.08 36.48 -15.25
N TRP A 48 17.57 35.33 -15.70
CA TRP A 48 16.57 34.56 -14.95
C TRP A 48 17.15 33.89 -13.71
N ASP A 49 18.44 33.53 -13.72
CA ASP A 49 19.14 33.04 -12.54
C ASP A 49 19.23 34.14 -11.47
N LEU A 50 19.47 35.40 -11.85
CA LEU A 50 19.44 36.53 -10.93
C LEU A 50 18.04 36.71 -10.31
N ILE A 51 16.99 36.72 -11.14
CA ILE A 51 15.60 36.87 -10.65
C ILE A 51 15.21 35.71 -9.73
N ARG A 52 15.51 34.47 -10.10
CA ARG A 52 15.29 33.30 -9.23
C ARG A 52 16.01 33.49 -7.89
N ASN A 53 17.28 33.87 -7.92
CA ASN A 53 18.11 33.98 -6.72
C ASN A 53 17.63 35.09 -5.77
N LEU A 54 16.94 36.12 -6.28
CA LEU A 54 16.26 37.12 -5.44
C LEU A 54 15.06 36.54 -4.68
N ILE A 55 14.37 35.54 -5.23
CA ILE A 55 13.28 34.83 -4.54
C ILE A 55 13.86 33.78 -3.60
N LYS A 56 14.64 32.84 -4.18
CA LYS A 56 15.31 31.75 -3.47
C LYS A 56 16.35 31.10 -4.38
N THR A 57 17.61 31.16 -3.98
CA THR A 57 18.68 30.37 -4.59
C THR A 57 18.48 28.89 -4.25
N PRO A 58 18.34 27.99 -5.25
CA PRO A 58 18.24 26.55 -5.01
C PRO A 58 19.48 26.02 -4.27
N SER A 59 19.28 25.13 -3.30
CA SER A 59 20.43 24.44 -2.71
C SER A 59 21.19 23.59 -3.74
N LYS A 60 22.48 23.35 -3.46
CA LYS A 60 23.31 22.47 -4.31
C LYS A 60 22.73 21.05 -4.35
N GLU A 61 22.26 20.54 -3.21
CA GLU A 61 21.60 19.24 -3.11
C GLU A 61 20.36 19.17 -4.02
N LEU A 62 19.51 20.20 -4.02
CA LEU A 62 18.34 20.26 -4.88
C LEU A 62 18.72 20.28 -6.36
N SER A 63 19.72 21.09 -6.72
CA SER A 63 20.20 21.22 -8.10
C SER A 63 20.81 19.91 -8.61
N ASP A 64 21.63 19.26 -7.80
CA ASP A 64 22.28 17.98 -8.12
C ASP A 64 21.21 16.87 -8.27
N CYS A 65 20.20 16.83 -7.39
CA CYS A 65 19.10 15.87 -7.47
C CYS A 65 18.24 16.04 -8.72
N HIS A 66 18.04 17.28 -9.17
CA HIS A 66 17.17 17.60 -10.30
C HIS A 66 17.84 17.51 -11.67
N SER A 67 19.16 17.38 -11.73
CA SER A 67 19.91 17.30 -13.00
C SER A 67 19.24 16.34 -14.01
N PRO A 68 19.12 16.72 -15.30
CA PRO A 68 19.66 17.92 -15.96
C PRO A 68 18.75 19.16 -15.91
N LYS A 69 17.71 19.18 -15.07
CA LYS A 69 16.75 20.30 -15.02
C LYS A 69 17.40 21.58 -14.48
N PRO A 70 17.43 22.68 -15.25
CA PRO A 70 17.74 23.99 -14.70
C PRO A 70 16.54 24.46 -13.87
N ILE A 71 16.72 24.60 -12.55
CA ILE A 71 15.64 25.00 -11.64
C ILE A 71 15.33 26.49 -11.82
N LEU A 72 14.06 26.80 -12.12
CA LEU A 72 13.51 28.15 -12.13
C LEU A 72 12.84 28.47 -10.78
N LEU A 73 12.09 27.53 -10.21
CA LEU A 73 11.41 27.71 -8.91
C LEU A 73 11.73 26.54 -7.98
N ALA A 74 12.43 26.82 -6.88
CA ALA A 74 12.74 25.85 -5.82
C ALA A 74 11.57 25.72 -4.82
N THR A 75 10.40 25.33 -5.32
CA THR A 75 9.12 25.30 -4.57
C THR A 75 9.18 24.47 -3.28
N GLY A 76 9.98 23.41 -3.24
CA GLY A 76 10.18 22.58 -2.05
C GLY A 76 11.09 23.18 -0.97
N GLU A 77 11.68 24.35 -1.23
CA GLU A 77 12.43 25.15 -0.26
C GLU A 77 11.73 26.46 0.08
N LEU A 78 10.53 26.68 -0.47
CA LEU A 78 9.68 27.86 -0.28
C LEU A 78 8.44 27.50 0.56
N ASN A 79 8.47 27.86 1.84
CA ASN A 79 7.42 27.52 2.81
C ASN A 79 6.60 28.72 3.30
N LEU A 80 6.83 29.91 2.76
CA LEU A 80 6.14 31.14 3.17
C LEU A 80 5.21 31.64 2.04
N PRO A 81 3.94 32.01 2.35
CA PRO A 81 3.28 31.89 3.66
C PRO A 81 2.89 30.43 4.01
N VAL A 82 2.83 29.56 3.00
CA VAL A 82 2.59 28.12 3.11
C VAL A 82 3.51 27.39 2.11
N PRO A 83 3.70 26.06 2.22
CA PRO A 83 4.43 25.30 1.21
C PRO A 83 3.83 25.49 -0.19
N TRP A 84 4.68 25.81 -1.17
CA TRP A 84 4.23 26.14 -2.53
C TRP A 84 3.81 24.91 -3.34
N GLN A 85 4.32 23.73 -2.99
CA GLN A 85 3.95 22.45 -3.60
C GLN A 85 3.85 21.33 -2.56
N PRO A 86 3.00 20.32 -2.78
CA PRO A 86 2.78 19.26 -1.81
C PRO A 86 4.01 18.37 -1.64
N HIS A 87 4.36 18.06 -0.39
CA HIS A 87 5.38 17.05 -0.05
C HIS A 87 4.77 15.66 0.13
N GLU A 88 3.51 15.61 0.57
CA GLU A 88 2.70 14.41 0.76
C GLU A 88 1.70 14.27 -0.37
N VAL A 89 1.54 13.06 -0.90
CA VAL A 89 0.70 12.81 -2.07
C VAL A 89 -0.10 11.54 -1.84
N GLY A 90 -1.43 11.66 -1.92
CA GLY A 90 -2.33 10.52 -1.83
C GLY A 90 -2.21 9.62 -3.07
N THR A 91 -1.98 8.33 -2.88
CA THR A 91 -2.01 7.31 -3.94
C THR A 91 -3.10 6.30 -3.66
N GLN A 92 -3.86 5.91 -4.70
CA GLN A 92 -5.03 5.06 -4.54
C GLN A 92 -5.25 4.16 -5.75
N ILE A 93 -5.69 2.93 -5.51
CA ILE A 93 -6.25 2.04 -6.51
C ILE A 93 -7.64 1.59 -6.03
N LEU A 94 -8.64 1.74 -6.88
CA LEU A 94 -9.99 1.24 -6.64
C LEU A 94 -10.19 -0.04 -7.46
N ARG A 95 -10.83 -1.04 -6.88
CA ARG A 95 -11.17 -2.28 -7.58
C ARG A 95 -12.68 -2.48 -7.61
N VAL A 96 -13.23 -2.65 -8.80
CA VAL A 96 -14.64 -3.00 -9.06
C VAL A 96 -14.65 -4.25 -9.93
N GLY A 97 -14.84 -5.41 -9.31
CA GLY A 97 -14.74 -6.70 -10.02
C GLY A 97 -13.34 -6.94 -10.60
N ASN A 98 -13.26 -7.00 -11.93
CA ASN A 98 -12.03 -7.13 -12.73
C ASN A 98 -11.49 -5.78 -13.25
N LEU A 99 -12.15 -4.66 -12.94
CA LEU A 99 -11.68 -3.31 -13.24
C LEU A 99 -10.88 -2.76 -12.06
N PHE A 100 -9.65 -2.31 -12.34
CA PHE A 100 -8.80 -1.57 -11.43
C PHE A 100 -8.65 -0.15 -11.96
N ILE A 101 -9.00 0.84 -11.14
CA ILE A 101 -8.89 2.25 -11.46
C ILE A 101 -7.72 2.80 -10.65
N VAL A 102 -6.65 3.19 -11.32
CA VAL A 102 -5.47 3.78 -10.70
C VAL A 102 -5.64 5.30 -10.71
N ALA A 103 -5.79 5.88 -9.51
CA ALA A 103 -5.95 7.31 -9.32
C ALA A 103 -4.58 7.99 -9.34
N LEU A 104 -4.28 8.69 -10.43
CA LEU A 104 -2.99 9.33 -10.69
C LEU A 104 -3.01 10.80 -10.21
N PRO A 105 -2.17 11.18 -9.24
CA PRO A 105 -2.18 12.52 -8.64
C PRO A 105 -1.42 13.56 -9.47
N GLY A 106 -1.77 13.68 -10.75
CA GLY A 106 -1.12 14.61 -11.68
C GLY A 106 -1.34 14.22 -13.14
N GLU A 107 -0.53 14.80 -14.00
CA GLU A 107 -0.59 14.65 -15.45
C GLU A 107 0.52 13.73 -15.95
N PHE A 108 0.17 12.46 -16.16
CA PHE A 108 1.12 11.46 -16.63
C PHE A 108 1.22 11.52 -18.15
N THR A 109 2.44 11.57 -18.68
CA THR A 109 2.67 11.42 -20.13
C THR A 109 2.17 10.07 -20.63
N THR A 110 2.05 9.94 -21.95
CA THR A 110 1.59 8.70 -22.58
C THR A 110 2.41 7.49 -22.14
N MET A 111 3.74 7.59 -22.16
CA MET A 111 4.60 6.47 -21.76
C MET A 111 4.64 6.26 -20.25
N SER A 112 4.57 7.33 -19.45
CA SER A 112 4.39 7.22 -18.00
C SER A 112 3.15 6.42 -17.64
N GLY A 113 2.00 6.75 -18.24
CA GLY A 113 0.75 6.03 -18.03
C GLY A 113 0.85 4.55 -18.45
N ARG A 114 1.44 4.26 -19.61
CA ARG A 114 1.66 2.88 -20.09
C ARG A 114 2.49 2.06 -19.10
N ARG A 115 3.61 2.60 -18.60
CA ARG A 115 4.49 1.91 -17.63
C ARG A 115 3.79 1.66 -16.29
N ILE A 116 2.97 2.59 -15.80
CA ILE A 116 2.14 2.40 -14.59
C ILE A 116 1.13 1.28 -14.81
N ARG A 117 0.40 1.33 -15.92
CA ARG A 117 -0.60 0.32 -16.27
C ARG A 117 0.03 -1.07 -16.35
N GLU A 118 1.16 -1.19 -17.03
CA GLU A 118 1.91 -2.45 -17.16
C GLU A 118 2.38 -2.94 -15.80
N GLY A 119 2.97 -2.07 -14.97
CA GLY A 119 3.45 -2.43 -13.64
C GLY A 119 2.33 -2.98 -12.73
N VAL A 120 1.15 -2.35 -12.75
CA VAL A 120 -0.02 -2.82 -11.99
C VAL A 120 -0.57 -4.12 -12.57
N GLN A 121 -0.70 -4.21 -13.90
CA GLN A 121 -1.17 -5.43 -14.56
C GLN A 121 -0.27 -6.64 -14.30
N GLU A 122 1.04 -6.45 -14.30
CA GLU A 122 2.03 -7.49 -14.04
C GLU A 122 1.82 -8.10 -12.64
N VAL A 123 1.68 -7.25 -11.62
CA VAL A 123 1.40 -7.67 -10.24
C VAL A 123 0.10 -8.47 -10.13
N ILE A 124 -0.96 -8.03 -10.80
CA ILE A 124 -2.26 -8.73 -10.71
C ILE A 124 -2.20 -10.07 -11.45
N ARG A 125 -1.50 -10.13 -12.60
CA ARG A 125 -1.36 -11.36 -13.41
C ARG A 125 -0.40 -12.37 -12.78
N SER A 126 0.67 -11.92 -12.13
CA SER A 126 1.62 -12.81 -11.45
C SER A 126 0.97 -13.53 -10.27
N ASN A 127 -0.05 -12.93 -9.65
CA ASN A 127 -0.83 -13.56 -8.60
C ASN A 127 -1.67 -14.74 -9.14
N LYS A 128 -1.15 -15.96 -8.94
CA LYS A 128 -1.76 -17.22 -9.41
C LYS A 128 -3.18 -17.45 -8.89
N ARG A 129 -3.56 -16.86 -7.75
CA ARG A 129 -4.89 -17.03 -7.15
C ARG A 129 -5.91 -16.12 -7.83
N TYR A 130 -5.54 -14.87 -8.12
CA TYR A 130 -6.37 -13.93 -8.86
C TYR A 130 -6.54 -14.35 -10.33
N GLY A 131 -5.42 -14.69 -10.99
CA GLY A 131 -5.40 -15.09 -12.40
C GLY A 131 -6.20 -16.37 -12.70
N LYS A 132 -6.34 -17.28 -11.72
CA LYS A 132 -7.19 -18.48 -11.84
C LYS A 132 -8.67 -18.24 -11.51
N ARG A 133 -8.99 -17.27 -10.63
CA ARG A 133 -10.37 -17.00 -10.18
C ARG A 133 -11.18 -16.16 -11.18
N THR A 134 -10.50 -15.44 -12.07
CA THR A 134 -11.15 -14.54 -13.02
C THR A 134 -10.92 -15.06 -14.44
N ALA A 135 -11.96 -15.69 -15.02
CA ALA A 135 -11.98 -16.01 -16.45
C ALA A 135 -12.08 -14.74 -17.33
N ALA A 136 -12.47 -13.62 -16.72
CA ALA A 136 -12.63 -12.33 -17.38
C ALA A 136 -11.28 -11.56 -17.44
N PRO A 137 -11.02 -10.83 -18.53
CA PRO A 137 -9.80 -10.03 -18.68
C PRO A 137 -9.70 -8.96 -17.58
N ILE A 138 -8.50 -8.79 -17.02
CA ILE A 138 -8.20 -7.71 -16.07
C ILE A 138 -8.12 -6.39 -16.84
N HIS A 139 -8.89 -5.38 -16.41
CA HIS A 139 -8.86 -4.05 -16.98
C HIS A 139 -8.21 -3.08 -15.99
N VAL A 140 -7.22 -2.33 -16.45
CA VAL A 140 -6.56 -1.28 -15.64
C VAL A 140 -6.77 0.07 -16.32
N ALA A 141 -7.69 0.84 -15.75
CA ALA A 141 -7.98 2.21 -16.14
C ALA A 141 -7.09 3.18 -15.36
N LEU A 142 -6.64 4.24 -16.03
CA LEU A 142 -5.85 5.30 -15.42
C LEU A 142 -6.73 6.53 -15.33
N ALA A 143 -6.94 7.04 -14.11
CA ALA A 143 -7.68 8.27 -13.86
C ALA A 143 -6.67 9.36 -13.49
N GLY A 144 -6.34 10.22 -14.46
CA GLY A 144 -5.51 11.41 -14.23
C GLY A 144 -6.15 12.40 -13.26
N LEU A 145 -5.36 13.36 -12.76
CA LEU A 145 -5.85 14.51 -11.99
C LEU A 145 -6.70 14.11 -10.77
N SER A 146 -6.35 13.01 -10.10
CA SER A 146 -7.12 12.46 -8.98
C SER A 146 -6.49 12.81 -7.63
N ASN A 147 -7.33 13.10 -6.62
CA ASN A 147 -6.94 13.46 -5.25
C ASN A 147 -6.16 14.79 -5.14
N THR A 148 -4.86 14.77 -5.45
CA THR A 148 -3.95 15.91 -5.30
C THR A 148 -3.28 16.20 -6.63
N TYR A 149 -3.14 17.48 -7.00
CA TYR A 149 -2.43 17.88 -8.20
C TYR A 149 -0.93 18.05 -7.93
N THR A 150 -0.09 17.26 -8.60
CA THR A 150 1.38 17.32 -8.47
C THR A 150 2.10 17.67 -9.78
N SER A 151 1.44 18.44 -10.65
CA SER A 151 1.94 18.80 -11.97
C SER A 151 2.14 17.57 -12.87
N TYR A 152 3.21 17.53 -13.67
CA TYR A 152 3.43 16.50 -14.68
C TYR A 152 4.30 15.35 -14.18
N ILE A 153 4.14 14.19 -14.81
CA ILE A 153 4.97 13.02 -14.58
C ILE A 153 5.46 12.49 -15.93
N ALA A 154 6.70 12.85 -16.27
CA ALA A 154 7.42 12.32 -17.41
C ALA A 154 8.21 11.04 -17.05
N THR A 155 8.47 10.21 -18.05
CA THR A 155 9.46 9.12 -17.92
C THR A 155 10.86 9.71 -17.70
N PRO A 156 11.81 8.97 -17.12
CA PRO A 156 13.21 9.43 -17.01
C PRO A 156 13.78 9.90 -18.36
N GLU A 157 13.46 9.19 -19.45
CA GLU A 157 13.93 9.48 -20.81
C GLU A 157 13.29 10.76 -21.39
N GLU A 158 12.00 10.98 -21.15
CA GLU A 158 11.34 12.24 -21.50
C GLU A 158 11.83 13.41 -20.63
N TYR A 159 12.12 13.14 -19.35
CA TYR A 159 12.67 14.13 -18.41
C TYR A 159 14.01 14.67 -18.90
N GLU A 160 14.88 13.82 -19.44
CA GLU A 160 16.16 14.24 -20.02
C GLU A 160 16.02 15.31 -21.10
N LEU A 161 14.88 15.39 -21.81
CA LEU A 161 14.67 16.38 -22.87
C LEU A 161 14.32 17.77 -22.31
N GLN A 162 13.84 17.86 -21.06
CA GLN A 162 13.43 19.11 -20.41
C GLN A 162 12.49 19.99 -21.25
N ARG A 163 11.54 19.37 -21.95
CA ARG A 163 10.33 20.06 -22.45
C ARG A 163 9.42 20.48 -21.28
N TYR A 164 8.28 21.09 -21.56
CA TYR A 164 7.37 21.60 -20.53
C TYR A 164 7.02 20.54 -19.46
N GLU A 165 6.70 19.32 -19.87
CA GLU A 165 6.30 18.22 -18.98
C GLU A 165 7.47 17.71 -18.13
N GLY A 166 8.68 17.64 -18.73
CA GLY A 166 9.91 17.28 -18.01
C GLY A 166 10.30 18.35 -16.99
N ALA A 167 10.22 19.63 -17.36
CA ALA A 167 10.44 20.76 -16.47
C ALA A 167 9.40 20.83 -15.35
N SER A 168 8.17 20.39 -15.62
CA SER A 168 7.06 20.32 -14.67
C SER A 168 6.97 18.99 -13.91
N THR A 169 7.94 18.09 -14.07
CA THR A 169 8.06 16.87 -13.26
C THR A 169 8.77 17.16 -11.94
N ILE A 170 7.99 17.45 -10.91
CA ILE A 170 8.48 18.24 -9.77
C ILE A 170 9.36 17.48 -8.79
N TYR A 171 9.31 16.14 -8.71
CA TYR A 171 10.13 15.36 -7.76
C TYR A 171 11.40 14.78 -8.39
N GLY A 172 11.83 15.31 -9.53
CA GLY A 172 13.07 14.91 -10.22
C GLY A 172 12.89 13.75 -11.22
N PRO A 173 13.99 13.23 -11.80
CA PRO A 173 13.94 12.21 -12.85
C PRO A 173 13.33 10.88 -12.36
N LEU A 174 13.43 10.58 -11.07
CA LEU A 174 12.92 9.35 -10.46
C LEU A 174 11.43 9.43 -10.05
N THR A 175 10.71 10.48 -10.45
CA THR A 175 9.29 10.65 -10.11
C THR A 175 8.43 9.49 -10.62
N LEU A 176 8.53 9.13 -11.91
CA LEU A 176 7.76 8.00 -12.47
C LEU A 176 8.16 6.66 -11.83
N PRO A 177 9.47 6.29 -11.76
CA PRO A 177 9.91 5.10 -11.04
C PRO A 177 9.34 4.96 -9.63
N ALA A 178 9.29 6.05 -8.85
CA ALA A 178 8.70 6.07 -7.52
C ALA A 178 7.19 5.74 -7.57
N TYR A 179 6.44 6.36 -8.49
CA TYR A 179 5.02 6.06 -8.66
C TYR A 179 4.77 4.62 -9.11
N VAL A 180 5.57 4.07 -10.03
CA VAL A 180 5.43 2.66 -10.46
C VAL A 180 5.61 1.73 -9.26
N ASN A 181 6.65 1.93 -8.45
CA ASN A 181 6.84 1.13 -7.24
C ASN A 181 5.68 1.28 -6.25
N GLN A 182 5.19 2.49 -6.04
CA GLN A 182 4.09 2.74 -5.11
C GLN A 182 2.78 2.07 -5.56
N PHE A 183 2.41 2.19 -6.84
CA PHE A 183 1.19 1.55 -7.36
C PHE A 183 1.32 0.03 -7.47
N ARG A 184 2.52 -0.50 -7.69
CA ARG A 184 2.77 -1.95 -7.57
C ARG A 184 2.50 -2.45 -6.16
N LYS A 185 3.01 -1.77 -5.13
CA LYS A 185 2.74 -2.09 -3.72
C LYS A 185 1.24 -2.07 -3.39
N LEU A 186 0.52 -1.05 -3.86
CA LEU A 186 -0.94 -0.97 -3.68
C LEU A 186 -1.67 -2.10 -4.40
N ALA A 187 -1.24 -2.43 -5.63
CA ALA A 187 -1.80 -3.54 -6.39
C ALA A 187 -1.55 -4.89 -5.69
N GLU A 188 -0.34 -5.10 -5.15
CA GLU A 188 0.03 -6.29 -4.37
C GLU A 188 -0.90 -6.42 -3.17
N ALA A 189 -1.05 -5.36 -2.37
CA ALA A 189 -1.95 -5.36 -1.22
C ALA A 189 -3.42 -5.68 -1.57
N LEU A 190 -3.89 -5.25 -2.76
CA LEU A 190 -5.25 -5.54 -3.24
C LEU A 190 -5.47 -6.98 -3.73
N VAL A 191 -4.40 -7.66 -4.13
CA VAL A 191 -4.46 -9.05 -4.63
C VAL A 191 -3.95 -10.07 -3.61
N LEU A 192 -3.33 -9.61 -2.52
CA LEU A 192 -2.97 -10.45 -1.38
C LEU A 192 -4.25 -10.98 -0.68
N PRO A 193 -4.18 -12.18 -0.08
CA PRO A 193 -5.30 -12.73 0.68
C PRO A 193 -5.61 -11.88 1.92
N ASN A 194 -6.56 -10.95 1.84
CA ASN A 194 -7.19 -10.37 3.04
C ASN A 194 -8.30 -11.32 3.58
N ASP A 195 -8.06 -12.63 3.48
CA ASP A 195 -9.01 -13.64 3.91
C ASP A 195 -8.93 -13.71 5.45
N THR A 196 -10.09 -13.63 6.09
CA THR A 196 -10.24 -13.90 7.52
C THR A 196 -10.77 -15.32 7.69
N VAL A 197 -10.06 -16.15 8.44
CA VAL A 197 -10.57 -17.44 8.88
C VAL A 197 -11.55 -17.19 10.02
N HIS A 198 -12.78 -17.67 9.87
CA HIS A 198 -13.83 -17.57 10.88
C HIS A 198 -14.25 -18.97 11.29
N VAL A 199 -14.12 -19.29 12.57
CA VAL A 199 -14.47 -20.61 13.12
C VAL A 199 -15.34 -20.45 14.37
N GLU A 200 -16.30 -21.36 14.54
CA GLU A 200 -17.23 -21.35 15.67
C GLU A 200 -17.15 -22.67 16.44
N PHE A 201 -17.11 -22.56 17.76
CA PHE A 201 -17.14 -23.68 18.68
C PHE A 201 -18.32 -23.52 19.64
N VAL A 202 -19.00 -24.63 19.95
CA VAL A 202 -19.83 -24.68 21.15
C VAL A 202 -18.90 -24.49 22.35
N SER A 203 -19.23 -23.51 23.20
CA SER A 203 -18.36 -23.10 24.30
C SER A 203 -19.17 -22.78 25.57
N ALA A 204 -18.46 -22.45 26.64
CA ALA A 204 -19.01 -22.05 27.93
C ALA A 204 -18.67 -20.58 28.25
N CYS A 205 -19.25 -20.03 29.31
CA CYS A 205 -18.97 -18.65 29.71
C CYS A 205 -17.48 -18.49 30.09
N PRO A 206 -16.72 -17.54 29.47
CA PRO A 206 -15.30 -17.32 29.77
C PRO A 206 -15.05 -16.91 31.22
N ARG A 207 -16.06 -16.38 31.92
CA ARG A 207 -15.96 -16.05 33.35
C ARG A 207 -15.82 -17.26 34.27
N ASN A 208 -16.06 -18.47 33.77
CA ASN A 208 -15.82 -19.68 34.56
C ASN A 208 -14.33 -19.84 34.89
N ASP A 209 -13.45 -19.50 33.93
CA ASP A 209 -12.01 -19.54 34.08
C ASP A 209 -11.40 -18.48 33.17
N VAL A 210 -10.79 -17.46 33.77
CA VAL A 210 -10.17 -16.33 33.06
C VAL A 210 -8.87 -16.71 32.34
N ARG A 211 -8.35 -17.93 32.57
CA ARG A 211 -7.15 -18.47 31.92
C ARG A 211 -5.93 -17.52 32.00
N GLN A 212 -5.67 -16.95 33.18
CA GLN A 212 -4.48 -16.12 33.40
C GLN A 212 -3.21 -16.90 33.03
N ASN A 213 -2.32 -16.27 32.26
CA ASN A 213 -1.11 -16.87 31.66
C ASN A 213 -1.40 -18.07 30.72
N GLY A 214 -2.65 -18.27 30.30
CA GLY A 214 -3.06 -19.20 29.26
C GLY A 214 -3.64 -18.45 28.06
N THR A 215 -4.40 -19.17 27.24
CA THR A 215 -5.11 -18.61 26.07
C THR A 215 -6.46 -19.31 25.89
N PHE A 216 -7.45 -18.59 25.33
CA PHE A 216 -8.72 -19.15 24.85
C PHE A 216 -8.62 -19.76 23.46
N LEU A 217 -7.58 -19.45 22.69
CA LEU A 217 -7.36 -19.98 21.34
C LEU A 217 -5.88 -20.13 20.97
N THR A 218 -5.58 -21.06 20.07
CA THR A 218 -4.30 -21.09 19.35
C THR A 218 -4.55 -21.23 17.86
N VAL A 219 -3.79 -20.48 17.06
CA VAL A 219 -3.59 -20.75 15.64
C VAL A 219 -2.27 -21.50 15.52
N GLU A 220 -2.33 -22.71 15.02
CA GLU A 220 -1.18 -23.60 14.89
C GLU A 220 -0.89 -23.87 13.42
N TYR A 221 0.40 -23.95 13.08
CA TYR A 221 0.86 -24.41 11.79
C TYR A 221 1.66 -25.70 11.95
N PHE A 222 1.63 -26.54 10.91
CA PHE A 222 2.41 -27.77 10.90
C PHE A 222 3.82 -27.50 10.36
N ASP A 223 4.83 -27.74 11.18
CA ASP A 223 6.24 -27.68 10.79
C ASP A 223 6.66 -29.03 10.19
N GLU A 224 6.75 -29.11 8.87
CA GLU A 224 7.10 -30.33 8.14
C GLU A 224 8.52 -30.84 8.46
N GLN A 225 9.45 -29.97 8.85
CA GLN A 225 10.82 -30.38 9.18
C GLN A 225 10.88 -31.10 10.52
N ARG A 226 10.02 -30.70 11.46
CA ARG A 226 9.94 -31.27 12.81
C ARG A 226 8.84 -32.33 12.94
N GLY A 227 7.86 -32.34 12.04
CA GLY A 227 6.69 -33.21 12.11
C GLY A 227 5.72 -32.83 13.24
N GLU A 228 5.72 -31.57 13.68
CA GLU A 228 5.00 -31.11 14.87
C GLU A 228 4.14 -29.87 14.59
N TRP A 229 3.09 -29.71 15.40
CA TRP A 229 2.25 -28.51 15.38
C TRP A 229 2.87 -27.44 16.27
N VAL A 230 3.12 -26.26 15.70
CA VAL A 230 3.72 -25.13 16.40
C VAL A 230 2.68 -24.02 16.53
N VAL A 231 2.50 -23.52 17.75
CA VAL A 231 1.62 -22.37 18.01
C VAL A 231 2.23 -21.12 17.39
N ARG A 232 1.50 -20.50 16.48
CA ARG A 232 1.88 -19.25 15.83
C ARG A 232 1.22 -18.04 16.48
N PHE A 233 -0.08 -18.13 16.74
CA PHE A 233 -0.84 -17.05 17.34
C PHE A 233 -1.71 -17.55 18.49
N THR A 234 -2.01 -16.65 19.41
CA THR A 234 -2.82 -16.80 20.61
C THR A 234 -3.83 -15.65 20.68
N ASP A 235 -4.70 -15.66 21.69
CA ASP A 235 -5.67 -14.56 21.94
C ASP A 235 -5.03 -13.21 22.31
N SER A 236 -3.71 -13.18 22.48
CA SER A 236 -2.92 -11.97 22.75
C SER A 236 -2.36 -11.32 21.48
N ASP A 237 -2.41 -12.02 20.34
CA ASP A 237 -1.89 -11.53 19.06
C ASP A 237 -2.92 -10.72 18.29
N TRP A 238 -2.50 -9.63 17.64
CA TRP A 238 -3.38 -8.67 16.97
C TRP A 238 -4.17 -9.28 15.81
N GLU A 239 -3.62 -10.32 15.20
CA GLU A 239 -4.20 -11.06 14.08
C GLU A 239 -5.44 -11.87 14.49
N THR A 240 -5.64 -12.13 15.78
CA THR A 240 -6.74 -12.98 16.25
C THR A 240 -7.76 -12.22 17.08
N LYS A 241 -9.00 -12.71 17.08
CA LYS A 241 -10.07 -12.21 17.95
C LYS A 241 -10.82 -13.37 18.55
N PHE A 242 -11.06 -13.29 19.85
CA PHE A 242 -11.97 -14.16 20.58
C PHE A 242 -13.27 -13.43 20.90
N ILE A 243 -14.38 -13.91 20.36
CA ILE A 243 -15.70 -13.30 20.55
C ILE A 243 -16.64 -14.35 21.15
N TRP A 244 -17.01 -14.16 22.41
CA TRP A 244 -18.00 -15.02 23.05
C TRP A 244 -19.42 -14.48 22.85
N LYS A 245 -20.32 -15.35 22.39
CA LYS A 245 -21.73 -15.02 22.19
C LYS A 245 -22.60 -15.94 23.05
N ARG A 246 -23.48 -15.34 23.86
CA ARG A 246 -24.58 -16.08 24.47
C ARG A 246 -25.62 -16.35 23.40
N GLY A 247 -26.12 -17.60 23.31
CA GLY A 247 -27.16 -17.92 22.34
C GLY A 247 -28.46 -17.15 22.62
N GLY A 248 -29.42 -17.22 21.67
CA GLY A 248 -30.73 -16.56 21.80
C GLY A 248 -31.53 -16.98 23.05
N PRO A 249 -32.75 -16.44 23.26
CA PRO A 249 -33.51 -16.61 24.49
C PRO A 249 -33.65 -18.07 24.96
N ILE A 250 -33.93 -18.98 24.02
CA ILE A 250 -34.06 -20.43 24.26
C ILE A 250 -32.71 -21.07 24.63
N HIS A 251 -31.62 -20.68 23.97
CA HIS A 251 -30.27 -21.17 24.28
C HIS A 251 -29.74 -20.64 25.61
N THR A 252 -30.15 -19.43 26.01
CA THR A 252 -29.84 -18.86 27.33
C THR A 252 -30.51 -19.66 28.44
N LEU A 253 -31.76 -20.09 28.26
CA LEU A 253 -32.47 -21.01 29.17
C LEU A 253 -31.76 -22.36 29.30
N LEU A 254 -31.18 -22.87 28.20
CA LEU A 254 -30.44 -24.14 28.16
C LEU A 254 -28.95 -24.02 28.49
N GLY A 255 -28.45 -22.81 28.80
CA GLY A 255 -27.05 -22.57 29.13
C GLY A 255 -26.06 -22.77 27.98
N GLN A 256 -26.50 -22.70 26.72
CA GLN A 256 -25.65 -22.88 25.54
C GLN A 256 -25.02 -21.55 25.09
N SER A 257 -23.73 -21.59 24.74
CA SER A 257 -23.00 -20.45 24.20
C SER A 257 -22.01 -20.86 23.10
N THR A 258 -21.56 -19.89 22.32
CA THR A 258 -20.64 -20.09 21.20
C THR A 258 -19.42 -19.20 21.38
N ALA A 259 -18.24 -19.75 21.08
CA ALA A 259 -17.02 -19.00 20.89
C ALA A 259 -16.75 -18.86 19.40
N VAL A 260 -16.66 -17.61 18.94
CA VAL A 260 -16.26 -17.27 17.57
C VAL A 260 -14.79 -16.84 17.63
N ILE A 261 -13.97 -17.47 16.78
CA ILE A 261 -12.57 -17.11 16.61
C ILE A 261 -12.39 -16.59 15.19
N GLU A 262 -11.85 -15.37 15.10
CA GLU A 262 -11.42 -14.77 13.83
C GLU A 262 -9.91 -14.74 13.78
N TRP A 263 -9.33 -15.14 12.65
CA TRP A 263 -7.89 -15.00 12.38
C TRP A 263 -7.69 -14.34 11.02
N GLN A 264 -7.01 -13.19 11.03
CA GLN A 264 -6.60 -12.51 9.80
C GLN A 264 -5.32 -13.15 9.27
N ILE A 265 -5.42 -13.82 8.10
CA ILE A 265 -4.33 -14.66 7.56
C ILE A 265 -3.07 -13.83 7.26
N THR A 266 -3.28 -12.61 6.77
CA THR A 266 -2.19 -11.65 6.51
C THR A 266 -2.18 -10.62 7.62
N SER A 267 -1.07 -10.55 8.34
CA SER A 267 -0.85 -9.55 9.38
C SER A 267 -0.71 -8.14 8.77
N PRO A 268 -0.89 -7.06 9.55
CA PRO A 268 -0.80 -5.69 9.05
C PRO A 268 0.55 -5.32 8.41
N ASP A 269 1.62 -6.03 8.77
CA ASP A 269 2.97 -5.90 8.19
C ASP A 269 3.17 -6.71 6.89
N GLY A 270 2.12 -7.37 6.39
CA GLY A 270 2.13 -8.11 5.13
C GLY A 270 2.70 -9.52 5.23
N MET A 271 2.97 -10.03 6.44
CA MET A 271 3.41 -11.42 6.60
C MET A 271 2.24 -12.40 6.41
N CYS A 272 2.51 -13.47 5.66
CA CYS A 272 1.61 -14.59 5.48
C CYS A 272 2.42 -15.89 5.57
N LEU A 273 1.98 -16.83 6.42
CA LEU A 273 2.61 -18.15 6.58
C LEU A 273 1.84 -19.19 5.77
N PRO A 274 2.41 -19.70 4.65
CA PRO A 274 1.77 -20.77 3.89
C PRO A 274 1.99 -22.11 4.60
N GLY A 275 1.01 -23.01 4.49
CA GLY A 275 1.10 -24.35 5.06
C GLY A 275 -0.19 -24.83 5.68
N LEU A 276 -0.14 -26.02 6.26
CA LEU A 276 -1.29 -26.62 6.94
C LEU A 276 -1.48 -25.94 8.31
N HIS A 277 -2.69 -25.48 8.56
CA HIS A 277 -3.07 -24.80 9.80
C HIS A 277 -4.26 -25.48 10.46
N ARG A 278 -4.38 -25.27 11.77
CA ARG A 278 -5.58 -25.60 12.54
C ARG A 278 -5.76 -24.58 13.66
N ILE A 279 -7.00 -24.48 14.15
CA ILE A 279 -7.32 -23.61 15.28
C ILE A 279 -7.79 -24.50 16.43
N GLN A 280 -7.20 -24.29 17.62
CA GLN A 280 -7.72 -24.87 18.86
C GLN A 280 -8.42 -23.82 19.70
N HIS A 281 -9.46 -24.25 20.41
CA HIS A 281 -10.20 -23.46 21.37
C HIS A 281 -10.16 -24.16 22.74
N PHE A 282 -9.92 -23.39 23.79
CA PHE A 282 -9.86 -23.88 25.17
C PHE A 282 -10.90 -23.17 26.04
N GLY A 283 -11.53 -23.90 26.96
CA GLY A 283 -12.51 -23.32 27.87
C GLY A 283 -12.82 -24.21 29.07
N ALA A 284 -13.57 -23.64 30.02
CA ALA A 284 -14.02 -24.32 31.23
C ALA A 284 -15.54 -24.29 31.34
N ALA A 285 -16.16 -25.46 31.31
CA ALA A 285 -17.59 -25.63 31.49
C ALA A 285 -17.94 -25.85 32.97
N LYS A 286 -19.04 -25.26 33.42
CA LYS A 286 -19.59 -25.51 34.75
C LYS A 286 -20.79 -26.47 34.62
N PRO A 287 -20.68 -27.72 35.09
CA PRO A 287 -21.80 -28.66 35.05
C PRO A 287 -22.95 -28.22 35.96
N PRO A 288 -24.20 -28.60 35.66
CA PRO A 288 -25.31 -28.42 36.57
C PRO A 288 -25.02 -29.12 37.91
N PHE A 289 -25.35 -28.46 39.03
CA PHE A 289 -25.23 -29.02 40.38
C PHE A 289 -23.80 -29.37 40.86
N SER A 290 -22.76 -28.92 40.16
CA SER A 290 -21.36 -29.08 40.57
C SER A 290 -20.65 -27.72 40.67
N SER A 291 -19.82 -27.55 41.69
CA SER A 291 -18.90 -26.41 41.81
C SER A 291 -17.57 -26.63 41.08
N LYS A 292 -17.27 -27.87 40.66
CA LYS A 292 -16.03 -28.20 39.93
C LYS A 292 -16.17 -27.88 38.45
N LEU A 293 -15.25 -27.08 37.94
CA LEU A 293 -15.15 -26.76 36.51
C LEU A 293 -14.54 -27.94 35.74
N ARG A 294 -15.08 -28.19 34.54
CA ARG A 294 -14.55 -29.17 33.59
C ARG A 294 -13.87 -28.44 32.45
N GLN A 295 -12.56 -28.59 32.36
CA GLN A 295 -11.78 -28.08 31.23
C GLN A 295 -12.14 -28.87 29.97
N PHE A 296 -12.20 -28.18 28.83
CA PHE A 296 -12.40 -28.78 27.52
C PHE A 296 -11.51 -28.09 26.48
N GLN A 297 -11.25 -28.82 25.41
CA GLN A 297 -10.60 -28.30 24.22
C GLN A 297 -11.37 -28.75 22.97
N GLY A 298 -11.41 -27.90 21.97
CA GLY A 298 -11.92 -28.20 20.63
C GLY A 298 -10.85 -27.87 19.60
N CYS A 299 -10.80 -28.66 18.53
CA CYS A 299 -9.87 -28.43 17.42
C CYS A 299 -10.65 -28.46 16.10
N THR A 300 -10.34 -27.53 15.20
CA THR A 300 -10.92 -27.55 13.85
C THR A 300 -10.38 -28.72 13.04
N LYS A 301 -11.02 -29.00 11.89
CA LYS A 301 -10.30 -29.70 10.83
C LYS A 301 -9.12 -28.87 10.36
N GLU A 302 -8.11 -29.55 9.86
CA GLU A 302 -6.94 -28.93 9.25
C GLU A 302 -7.35 -28.23 7.94
N PHE A 303 -6.74 -27.09 7.67
CA PHE A 303 -6.98 -26.34 6.45
C PHE A 303 -5.67 -25.76 5.90
N LEU A 304 -5.58 -25.71 4.58
CA LEU A 304 -4.38 -25.22 3.90
C LEU A 304 -4.46 -23.71 3.72
N VAL A 305 -3.46 -23.00 4.23
CA VAL A 305 -3.24 -21.58 3.95
C VAL A 305 -2.25 -21.45 2.80
N THR A 306 -2.62 -20.65 1.81
CA THR A 306 -1.75 -20.34 0.67
C THR A 306 -1.50 -18.84 0.61
N CYS A 307 -0.24 -18.46 0.66
CA CYS A 307 0.20 -17.08 0.52
C CYS A 307 0.48 -16.84 -0.96
N GLY A 308 -0.14 -15.79 -1.52
CA GLY A 308 0.17 -15.37 -2.89
C GLY A 308 1.60 -14.85 -2.94
N ARG A 309 2.52 -15.67 -3.42
CA ARG A 309 3.77 -15.21 -4.01
C ARG A 309 3.54 -14.92 -5.48
#